data_AF-A0A8J3XVG0-F1
#
_entry.id   AF-A0A8J3XVG0-F1
#
_cell.length_a   1.000
_cell.length_b   1.000
_cell.length_c   1.000
_cell.angle_alpha   90.00
_cell.angle_beta   90.00
_cell.angle_gamma   90.00
#
_symmetry.space_group_name_H-M   'P 1'
#
loop_
_entity.id
_entity.type
_entity.pdbx_description
1 polymer ?
#
loop_
_entity_poly.entity_id
_entity_poly.type
_entity_poly.pdbx_seq_one_letter_code
_entity_poly.pdbx_strand_id
1 'polypeptide(L)'
;MSDLTAAQAAEQLGISPEARDAFVLLVARMQTPAAHEAELHQCRAELDAVNQALREVGIGYPLGARGVQDLASQYRGALAARDESAG
;
A
#
# COMPACT_ATOMS: atom_id res chain seq x y z
N MET A 1 -6.47 -15.39 5.50
CA MET A 1 -6.95 -14.09 5.00
C MET A 1 -7.81 -14.43 3.80
N SER A 2 -9.11 -14.11 3.84
CA SER A 2 -10.01 -14.50 2.75
C SER A 2 -9.77 -13.59 1.55
N ASP A 3 -9.36 -14.16 0.42
CA ASP A 3 -9.16 -13.42 -0.82
C ASP A 3 -10.51 -12.82 -1.26
N LEU A 4 -10.56 -11.50 -1.34
CA LEU A 4 -11.72 -10.76 -1.79
C LEU A 4 -11.95 -11.05 -3.28
N THR A 5 -13.09 -11.63 -3.63
CA THR A 5 -13.43 -11.88 -5.04
C THR A 5 -13.81 -10.59 -5.76
N ALA A 6 -13.65 -10.54 -7.10
CA ALA A 6 -14.02 -9.36 -7.89
C ALA A 6 -15.51 -8.97 -7.72
N ALA A 7 -16.40 -9.94 -7.54
CA ALA A 7 -17.81 -9.66 -7.27
C ALA A 7 -18.04 -9.00 -5.90
N GLN A 8 -17.30 -9.45 -4.86
CA GLN A 8 -17.35 -8.85 -3.53
C GLN A 8 -16.71 -7.45 -3.51
N ALA A 9 -15.65 -7.23 -4.30
CA ALA A 9 -15.07 -5.92 -4.49
C ALA A 9 -16.04 -4.95 -5.17
N ALA A 10 -16.77 -5.41 -6.20
CA ALA A 10 -17.80 -4.60 -6.88
C ALA A 10 -18.90 -4.15 -5.91
N GLU A 11 -19.32 -5.04 -5.00
CA GLU A 11 -20.30 -4.73 -3.94
C GLU A 11 -19.80 -3.67 -2.97
N GLN A 12 -18.57 -3.81 -2.47
CA GLN A 12 -17.99 -2.87 -1.52
C GLN A 12 -17.75 -1.49 -2.13
N LEU A 13 -17.43 -1.43 -3.43
CA LEU A 13 -17.22 -0.19 -4.17
C LEU A 13 -18.53 0.47 -4.64
N GLY A 14 -19.69 -0.17 -4.41
CA GLY A 14 -20.97 0.36 -4.84
C GLY A 14 -21.17 0.38 -6.36
N ILE A 15 -20.49 -0.52 -7.08
CA ILE A 15 -20.67 -0.69 -8.54
C ILE A 15 -22.11 -1.12 -8.80
N SER A 16 -22.79 -0.44 -9.72
CA SER A 16 -24.19 -0.76 -10.04
C SER A 16 -24.31 -2.20 -10.58
N PRO A 17 -25.47 -2.87 -10.39
CA PRO A 17 -25.66 -4.25 -10.86
C PRO A 17 -25.38 -4.44 -12.36
N GLU A 18 -25.72 -3.44 -13.17
CA GLU A 18 -25.53 -3.44 -14.63
C GLU A 18 -24.06 -3.32 -15.04
N ALA A 19 -23.24 -2.69 -14.20
CA ALA A 19 -21.81 -2.51 -14.41
C ALA A 19 -20.96 -3.63 -13.78
N ARG A 20 -21.56 -4.50 -12.96
CA ARG A 20 -20.84 -5.53 -12.19
C ARG A 20 -20.15 -6.54 -13.10
N ASP A 21 -20.82 -7.02 -14.15
CA ASP A 21 -20.23 -8.01 -15.07
C ASP A 21 -19.05 -7.42 -15.85
N ALA A 22 -19.17 -6.15 -16.27
CA ALA A 22 -18.09 -5.41 -16.91
C ALA A 22 -16.90 -5.22 -15.95
N PHE A 23 -17.16 -4.91 -14.68
CA PHE A 23 -16.14 -4.79 -13.64
C PHE A 23 -15.42 -6.12 -13.40
N VAL A 24 -16.15 -7.24 -13.26
CA VAL A 24 -15.56 -8.57 -13.06
C VAL A 24 -14.70 -8.97 -14.26
N LEU A 25 -15.16 -8.73 -15.49
CA LEU A 25 -14.39 -8.99 -16.71
C LEU A 25 -13.13 -8.12 -16.80
N LEU A 26 -13.22 -6.85 -16.40
CA LEU A 26 -12.07 -5.96 -16.34
C LEU A 26 -11.04 -6.46 -15.34
N VAL A 27 -11.46 -6.80 -14.12
CA VAL A 27 -10.58 -7.35 -13.08
C VAL A 27 -9.92 -8.65 -13.56
N ALA A 28 -10.67 -9.56 -14.18
CA ALA A 28 -10.11 -10.80 -14.72
C ALA A 28 -9.06 -10.55 -15.82
N ARG A 29 -9.26 -9.54 -16.68
CA ARG A 29 -8.27 -9.13 -17.70
C ARG A 29 -7.05 -8.43 -17.11
N MET A 30 -7.21 -7.77 -15.97
CA MET A 30 -6.13 -7.13 -15.22
C MET A 30 -5.34 -8.14 -14.38
N GLN A 31 -5.86 -9.34 -14.13
CA GLN A 31 -5.15 -10.45 -13.47
C GLN A 31 -4.23 -11.21 -14.46
N THR A 32 -3.41 -10.47 -15.20
CA THR A 32 -2.38 -11.05 -16.06
C THR A 32 -1.00 -10.82 -15.45
N PRO A 33 0.00 -11.69 -15.73
CA PRO A 33 1.38 -11.47 -15.28
C PRO A 33 1.91 -10.08 -15.69
N ALA A 34 1.60 -9.64 -16.91
CA ALA A 34 2.02 -8.34 -17.42
C ALA A 34 1.40 -7.15 -16.66
N ALA A 35 0.12 -7.24 -16.29
CA ALA A 35 -0.53 -6.21 -15.47
C ALA A 35 0.02 -6.21 -14.03
N HIS A 36 0.30 -7.38 -13.47
CA HIS A 36 0.96 -7.49 -12.17
C HIS A 36 2.39 -6.90 -12.18
N GLU A 37 3.15 -7.14 -13.24
CA GLU A 37 4.47 -6.52 -13.43
C GLU A 37 4.40 -5.00 -13.57
N ALA A 38 3.39 -4.48 -14.28
CA ALA A 38 3.15 -3.04 -14.40
C ALA A 38 2.80 -2.40 -13.06
N GLU A 39 1.93 -3.04 -12.26
CA GLU A 39 1.61 -2.60 -10.90
C GLU A 39 2.86 -2.64 -9.99
N LEU A 40 3.64 -3.71 -10.03
CA LEU A 40 4.89 -3.81 -9.27
C LEU A 40 5.90 -2.73 -9.68
N HIS A 41 5.98 -2.41 -10.97
CA HIS A 41 6.83 -1.33 -11.47
C HIS A 41 6.35 0.03 -10.94
N GLN A 42 5.03 0.29 -10.96
CA GLN A 42 4.45 1.50 -10.41
C GLN A 42 4.72 1.62 -8.90
N CYS A 43 4.47 0.57 -8.12
CA CYS A 43 4.74 0.56 -6.68
C CYS A 43 6.22 0.83 -6.36
N ARG A 44 7.16 0.31 -7.17
CA ARG A 44 8.60 0.61 -7.02
C ARG A 44 8.90 2.08 -7.27
N ALA A 45 8.32 2.66 -8.32
CA ALA A 45 8.51 4.08 -8.64
C ALA A 45 7.96 5.00 -7.54
N GLU A 46 6.79 4.68 -6.98
CA GLU A 46 6.21 5.43 -5.86
C GLU A 46 7.06 5.30 -4.60
N LEU A 47 7.58 4.11 -4.30
CA LEU A 47 8.51 3.91 -3.17
C LEU A 47 9.82 4.69 -3.35
N ASP A 48 10.36 4.74 -4.56
CA ASP A 48 11.57 5.51 -4.86
C ASP A 48 11.32 7.01 -4.70
N ALA A 49 10.16 7.51 -5.14
CA ALA A 49 9.76 8.91 -4.94
C ALA A 49 9.64 9.27 -3.45
N VAL A 50 9.04 8.40 -2.63
CA VAL A 50 8.94 8.62 -1.18
C VAL A 50 10.33 8.58 -0.53
N ASN A 51 11.19 7.62 -0.93
CA ASN A 51 12.56 7.54 -0.45
C ASN A 51 13.37 8.80 -0.78
N GLN A 52 13.16 9.37 -1.96
CA GLN A 52 13.79 10.63 -2.35
C GLN A 52 13.31 11.78 -1.47
N ALA A 53 11.99 11.93 -1.29
CA ALA A 53 11.43 12.98 -0.43
C ALA A 53 11.93 12.86 1.03
N LEU A 54 12.08 11.63 1.54
CA LEU A 54 12.64 11.38 2.87
C LEU A 54 14.12 11.79 2.94
N ARG A 55 14.92 11.48 1.92
CA ARG A 55 16.33 11.91 1.88
C ARG A 55 16.47 13.43 1.85
N GLU A 56 15.60 14.13 1.15
CA GLU A 56 15.59 15.60 1.07
C GLU A 56 15.37 16.25 2.44
N VAL A 57 14.60 15.60 3.33
CA VAL A 57 14.41 16.05 4.73
C VAL A 57 15.44 15.46 5.71
N GLY A 58 16.51 14.85 5.18
CA GLY A 58 17.62 14.30 5.98
C GLY A 58 17.38 12.88 6.52
N ILE A 59 16.31 12.21 6.11
CA ILE A 59 15.99 10.84 6.52
C ILE A 59 16.65 9.87 5.52
N GLY A 60 17.84 9.38 5.87
CA GLY A 60 18.67 8.52 4.99
C GLY A 60 18.26 7.05 4.89
N TYR A 61 17.15 6.64 5.50
CA TYR A 61 16.74 5.23 5.56
C TYR A 61 15.73 4.89 4.45
N PRO A 62 16.03 3.97 3.52
CA PRO A 62 15.10 3.59 2.47
C PRO A 62 13.93 2.76 3.03
N LEU A 63 12.70 3.13 2.69
CA LEU A 63 11.42 2.45 2.96
C LEU A 63 11.26 1.13 2.19
N GLY A 64 12.31 0.30 2.14
CA GLY A 64 12.09 -1.13 1.91
C GLY A 64 11.25 -1.72 3.06
N ALA A 65 10.76 -2.96 2.94
CA ALA A 65 9.99 -3.63 3.99
C ALA A 65 10.65 -3.53 5.39
N ARG A 66 11.99 -3.59 5.43
CA ARG A 66 12.78 -3.43 6.64
C ARG A 66 12.80 -1.98 7.17
N GLY A 67 12.90 -0.99 6.28
CA GLY A 67 12.85 0.43 6.68
C GLY A 67 11.49 0.84 7.24
N VAL A 68 10.40 0.31 6.68
CA VAL A 68 9.04 0.53 7.21
C VAL A 68 8.89 -0.10 8.61
N GLN A 69 9.41 -1.30 8.82
CA GLN A 69 9.41 -1.96 10.13
C GLN A 69 10.22 -1.18 11.18
N ASP A 70 11.40 -0.68 10.79
CA ASP A 70 12.28 0.10 11.65
C ASP A 70 11.64 1.45 12.04
N LEU A 71 11.01 2.15 11.09
CA LEU A 71 10.26 3.39 11.35
C LEU A 71 9.07 3.18 12.28
N ALA A 72 8.29 2.12 12.06
CA ALA A 72 7.17 1.78 12.94
C ALA A 72 7.64 1.47 14.37
N SER A 73 8.82 0.85 14.51
CA SER A 73 9.43 0.59 15.82
C SER A 73 9.87 1.87 16.52
N GLN A 74 10.55 2.77 15.80
CA GLN A 74 10.99 4.07 16.33
C GLN A 74 9.80 4.95 16.74
N TYR A 75 8.74 4.99 15.93
CA TYR A 75 7.53 5.75 16.24
C TYR A 75 6.84 5.23 17.51
N ARG A 76 6.72 3.91 17.67
CA ARG A 76 6.17 3.31 18.91
C ARG A 76 7.03 3.62 20.12
N GLY A 77 8.36 3.57 19.99
CA GLY A 77 9.28 3.94 21.06
C GLY A 77 9.15 5.42 21.46
N ALA A 78 9.02 6.31 20.48
CA ALA A 78 8.82 7.74 20.72
C ALA A 78 7.47 8.05 21.41
N LEU A 79 6.40 7.32 21.08
CA LEU A 79 5.12 7.43 21.78
C LEU A 79 5.23 6.99 23.23
N ALA A 80 5.85 5.83 23.50
CA ALA A 80 6.05 5.33 24.86
C ALA A 80 6.86 6.30 25.73
N ALA A 81 7.94 6.88 25.18
CA ALA A 81 8.76 7.86 25.89
C ALA A 81 8.01 9.17 26.21
N ARG A 82 7.05 9.58 25.37
CA ARG A 82 6.21 10.76 25.63
C ARG A 82 5.21 10.50 26.74
N ASP A 83 4.64 9.31 26.81
CA ASP A 83 3.71 8.92 27.88
C ASP A 83 4.43 8.81 29.23
N GLU A 84 5.66 8.29 29.26
CA GLU A 84 6.49 8.25 30.48
C GLU A 84 6.97 9.63 30.96
N SER A 85 7.13 10.59 30.04
CA SER A 85 7.52 11.96 30.38
C SER A 85 6.34 12.84 30.85
N ALA A 86 5.11 12.33 30.73
CA ALA A 86 3.87 13.03 31.07
C ALA A 86 3.21 12.54 32.37
N GLY A 87 3.78 11.52 33.03
CA GLY A 87 3.37 10.98 34.34
C GLY A 87 4.32 11.38 35.46
#